data_AF-A0A8J4WUD7-F1
#
_entry.id   AF-A0A8J4WUD7-F1
#
_cell.length_a   1.000
_cell.length_b   1.000
_cell.length_c   1.000
_cell.angle_alpha   90.00
_cell.angle_beta   90.00
_cell.angle_gamma   90.00
#
_symmetry.space_group_name_H-M   'P 1'
#
loop_
_entity.id
_entity.type
_entity.pdbx_description
1 polymer ?
#
loop_
_entity_poly.entity_id
_entity_poly.type
_entity_poly.pdbx_seq_one_letter_code
_entity_poly.pdbx_strand_id
1 'polypeptide(L)'
;MGSLAAGPIADFTLNDFNTYHIDVSLVTEHAQCSFPTSVVICNQTSGTRTILHMNRNLPDVCADDFSKLDLSQFKWIHFEGRNADEQVKMIEQVRSYNSTQEEKNRITVSVEIEKTRSSLYQLFPLGDVVFVSKDVAVHFGFQSASSAVTGFYNRVKNGAVLICAWAEMGADAMCPDGTEGRYRKRSHLAARLRERNAAFTAMTRSFSEKQSWRCRRSQRKRC
;
A
#
# COMPACT_ATOMS: atom_id res chain seq x y z
N MET A 1 0.93 -2.38 -12.78
CA MET A 1 0.23 -1.32 -13.55
C MET A 1 0.63 0.03 -13.00
N GLY A 2 0.88 0.99 -13.88
CA GLY A 2 1.30 2.35 -13.55
C GLY A 2 1.53 3.15 -14.82
N SER A 3 1.69 4.46 -14.69
CA SER A 3 1.94 5.34 -15.82
C SER A 3 3.42 5.50 -16.09
N LEU A 4 3.80 5.62 -17.36
CA LEU A 4 5.17 5.80 -17.82
C LEU A 4 5.21 6.89 -18.90
N ALA A 5 6.33 7.61 -18.99
CA ALA A 5 6.63 8.54 -20.06
C ALA A 5 7.98 8.16 -20.67
N ALA A 6 8.02 8.01 -22.00
CA ALA A 6 9.22 7.59 -22.72
C ALA A 6 10.43 8.50 -22.45
N GLY A 7 11.62 7.90 -22.43
CA GLY A 7 12.89 8.58 -22.26
C GLY A 7 13.88 7.79 -21.38
N PRO A 8 15.10 8.31 -21.17
CA PRO A 8 16.18 7.55 -20.52
C PRO A 8 15.84 7.05 -19.10
N ILE A 9 15.01 7.79 -18.37
CA ILE A 9 14.59 7.42 -17.01
C ILE A 9 13.60 6.24 -17.04
N ALA A 10 12.72 6.22 -18.04
CA ALA A 10 11.83 5.09 -18.26
C ALA A 10 12.63 3.84 -18.67
N ASP A 11 13.60 3.98 -19.59
CA ASP A 11 14.46 2.86 -20.01
C ASP A 11 15.21 2.25 -18.82
N PHE A 12 15.79 3.11 -17.97
CA PHE A 12 16.45 2.67 -16.73
C PHE A 12 15.49 1.91 -15.81
N THR A 13 14.27 2.42 -15.63
CA THR A 13 13.26 1.84 -14.74
C THR A 13 12.72 0.52 -15.29
N LEU A 14 12.46 0.44 -16.60
CA LEU A 14 12.01 -0.78 -17.27
C LEU A 14 13.09 -1.88 -17.24
N ASN A 15 14.36 -1.51 -17.37
CA ASN A 15 15.47 -2.45 -17.21
C ASN A 15 15.56 -3.00 -15.77
N ASP A 16 15.34 -2.14 -14.75
CA ASP A 16 15.29 -2.59 -13.36
C ASP A 16 14.11 -3.54 -13.10
N PHE A 17 12.91 -3.22 -13.61
CA PHE A 17 11.75 -4.13 -13.54
C PHE A 17 12.04 -5.49 -14.20
N ASN A 18 12.67 -5.49 -15.37
CA ASN A 18 13.05 -6.74 -16.05
C ASN A 18 14.08 -7.55 -15.24
N THR A 19 15.05 -6.87 -14.62
CA THR A 19 16.06 -7.49 -13.74
C THR A 19 15.41 -8.23 -12.56
N TYR A 20 14.31 -7.70 -12.03
CA TYR A 20 13.54 -8.32 -10.95
C TYR A 20 12.34 -9.15 -11.41
N HIS A 21 12.24 -9.43 -12.73
CA HIS A 21 11.16 -10.22 -13.34
C HIS A 21 9.75 -9.69 -13.01
N ILE A 22 9.61 -8.37 -12.97
CA ILE A 22 8.32 -7.71 -12.79
C ILE A 22 7.68 -7.53 -14.16
N ASP A 23 6.47 -8.06 -14.33
CA ASP A 23 5.70 -7.87 -15.55
C ASP A 23 5.26 -6.40 -15.69
N VAL A 24 5.64 -5.80 -16.83
CA VAL A 24 5.37 -4.41 -17.20
C VAL A 24 4.38 -4.30 -18.36
N SER A 25 3.76 -5.40 -18.79
CA SER A 25 2.77 -5.44 -19.88
C SER A 25 1.56 -4.53 -19.64
N LEU A 26 1.28 -4.21 -18.37
CA LEU A 26 0.16 -3.37 -17.93
C LEU A 26 0.55 -1.92 -17.64
N VAL A 27 1.67 -1.43 -18.17
CA VAL A 27 2.07 -0.03 -18.03
C VAL A 27 1.36 0.83 -19.07
N THR A 28 0.79 1.97 -18.64
CA THR A 28 0.20 2.96 -19.55
C THR A 28 1.26 3.99 -19.94
N GLU A 29 1.62 4.05 -21.22
CA GLU A 29 2.57 5.04 -21.71
C GLU A 29 1.87 6.34 -22.13
N HIS A 30 2.40 7.48 -21.69
CA HIS A 30 1.96 8.81 -22.08
C HIS A 30 3.06 9.52 -22.86
N ALA A 31 2.83 9.64 -24.17
CA ALA A 31 3.67 10.47 -25.04
C ALA A 31 3.67 11.92 -24.53
N GLN A 32 4.82 12.60 -24.65
CA GLN A 32 4.99 14.03 -24.32
C GLN A 32 4.89 14.40 -22.83
N CYS A 33 4.89 13.42 -21.91
CA CYS A 33 5.00 13.66 -20.47
C CYS A 33 6.46 13.53 -20.00
N SER A 34 6.73 13.81 -18.72
CA SER A 34 8.05 13.57 -18.11
C SER A 34 7.93 12.55 -16.98
N PHE A 35 8.86 11.60 -16.94
CA PHE A 35 8.89 10.55 -15.92
C PHE A 35 9.17 11.13 -14.52
N PRO A 36 8.35 10.80 -13.49
CA PRO A 36 8.58 11.30 -12.12
C PRO A 36 9.94 10.89 -11.58
N THR A 37 10.66 11.84 -10.99
CA THR A 37 12.01 11.60 -10.46
C THR A 37 12.13 12.23 -9.08
N SER A 38 12.88 11.60 -8.18
CA SER A 38 13.12 12.15 -6.85
C SER A 38 14.61 12.20 -6.55
N VAL A 39 15.04 13.27 -5.89
CA VAL A 39 16.37 13.34 -5.26
C VAL A 39 16.21 13.03 -3.78
N VAL A 40 16.92 12.02 -3.30
CA VAL A 40 16.88 11.60 -1.90
C VAL A 40 18.21 11.95 -1.24
N ILE A 41 18.14 12.86 -0.26
CA ILE A 41 19.30 13.26 0.55
C ILE A 41 19.25 12.46 1.85
N CYS A 42 20.22 11.57 2.04
CA CYS A 42 20.32 10.70 3.21
C CYS A 42 21.34 11.23 4.22
N ASN A 43 20.91 11.47 5.46
CA ASN A 43 21.83 11.78 6.55
C ASN A 43 22.26 10.47 7.22
N GLN A 44 23.52 10.09 7.04
CA GLN A 44 24.06 8.83 7.58
C GLN A 44 24.14 8.81 9.11
N THR A 45 24.33 9.97 9.76
CA THR A 45 24.47 10.08 11.21
C THR A 45 23.14 9.89 11.92
N SER A 46 22.09 10.57 11.45
CA SER A 46 20.75 10.48 12.07
C SER A 46 19.87 9.39 11.46
N GLY A 47 20.25 8.84 10.31
CA GLY A 47 19.42 7.88 9.56
C GLY A 47 18.13 8.49 9.02
N THR A 48 18.06 9.83 8.92
CA THR A 48 16.96 10.58 8.33
C THR A 48 17.16 10.77 6.83
N ARG A 49 16.08 11.07 6.12
CA ARG A 49 16.11 11.38 4.70
C ARG A 49 15.24 12.59 4.39
N THR A 50 15.64 13.34 3.39
CA THR A 50 14.83 14.39 2.77
C THR A 50 14.60 14.01 1.31
N ILE A 51 13.34 13.98 0.88
CA ILE A 51 12.97 13.61 -0.49
C ILE A 51 12.49 14.87 -1.20
N LEU A 52 13.20 15.26 -2.26
CA LEU A 52 12.77 16.27 -3.21
C LEU A 52 12.11 15.54 -4.38
N HIS A 53 10.78 15.53 -4.40
CA HIS A 53 10.00 14.80 -5.39
C HIS A 53 9.60 15.71 -6.56
N MET A 54 9.94 15.34 -7.78
CA MET A 54 9.55 16.03 -9.00
C MET A 54 8.59 15.16 -9.82
N ASN A 55 7.31 15.51 -9.78
CA ASN A 55 6.28 14.95 -10.66
C ASN A 55 5.75 16.07 -11.57
N ARG A 56 5.97 15.95 -12.89
CA ARG A 56 5.52 16.92 -13.89
C ARG A 56 4.17 16.54 -14.49
N ASN A 57 3.21 16.21 -13.63
CA ASN A 57 1.83 15.88 -14.01
C ASN A 57 1.72 14.70 -15.00
N LEU A 58 2.54 13.66 -14.82
CA LEU A 58 2.27 12.40 -15.50
C LEU A 58 0.88 11.92 -15.06
N PRO A 59 -0.09 11.69 -15.97
CA PRO A 59 -1.43 11.27 -15.60
C PRO A 59 -1.38 9.97 -14.81
N ASP A 60 -2.12 9.89 -13.70
CA ASP A 60 -2.34 8.60 -13.04
C ASP A 60 -3.21 7.70 -13.92
N VAL A 61 -3.05 6.38 -13.77
CA VAL A 61 -3.92 5.38 -14.41
C VAL A 61 -5.40 5.68 -14.10
N CYS A 62 -6.27 5.56 -15.10
CA CYS A 62 -7.71 5.78 -14.96
C CYS A 62 -8.51 4.47 -15.05
N ALA A 63 -9.80 4.53 -14.71
CA ALA A 63 -10.68 3.37 -14.71
C ALA A 63 -10.83 2.74 -16.11
N ASP A 64 -10.72 3.54 -17.17
CA ASP A 64 -10.78 3.06 -18.56
C ASP A 64 -9.55 2.22 -18.90
N ASP A 65 -8.35 2.60 -18.44
CA ASP A 65 -7.16 1.78 -18.60
C ASP A 65 -7.28 0.47 -17.83
N PHE A 66 -7.79 0.52 -16.60
CA PHE A 66 -7.99 -0.66 -15.76
C PHE A 66 -9.03 -1.63 -16.34
N SER A 67 -10.04 -1.12 -17.06
CA SER A 67 -11.09 -1.95 -17.69
C SER A 67 -10.56 -2.90 -18.78
N LYS A 68 -9.36 -2.64 -19.29
CA LYS A 68 -8.70 -3.45 -20.32
C LYS A 68 -8.02 -4.70 -19.74
N LEU A 69 -7.93 -4.80 -18.41
CA LEU A 69 -7.28 -5.92 -17.74
C LEU A 69 -8.13 -7.18 -17.79
N ASP A 70 -7.49 -8.30 -18.07
CA ASP A 70 -8.07 -9.61 -17.77
C ASP A 70 -7.90 -9.93 -16.29
N LEU A 71 -8.96 -9.64 -15.51
CA LEU A 71 -8.96 -9.81 -14.06
C LEU A 71 -8.74 -11.26 -13.62
N SER A 72 -9.00 -12.26 -14.48
CA SER A 72 -8.83 -13.68 -14.14
C SER A 72 -7.38 -14.08 -13.86
N GLN A 73 -6.43 -13.27 -14.31
CA GLN A 73 -4.99 -13.50 -14.11
C GLN A 73 -4.52 -13.12 -12.70
N PHE A 74 -5.35 -12.44 -11.91
CA PHE A 74 -4.97 -11.90 -10.61
C PHE A 74 -5.68 -12.62 -9.47
N LYS A 75 -4.93 -12.87 -8.39
CA LYS A 75 -5.50 -13.30 -7.09
C LYS A 75 -5.55 -12.17 -6.07
N TRP A 76 -4.75 -11.13 -6.30
CA TRP A 76 -4.62 -9.99 -5.41
C TRP A 76 -4.31 -8.75 -6.23
N ILE A 77 -5.04 -7.66 -5.99
CA ILE A 77 -4.75 -6.34 -6.58
C ILE A 77 -4.54 -5.33 -5.44
N HIS A 78 -3.42 -4.63 -5.48
CA HIS A 78 -3.05 -3.61 -4.51
C HIS A 78 -3.13 -2.21 -5.15
N PHE A 79 -3.81 -1.29 -4.48
CA PHE A 79 -3.95 0.11 -4.91
C PHE A 79 -3.20 1.04 -3.94
N GLU A 80 -2.17 1.73 -4.43
CA GLU A 80 -1.59 2.90 -3.76
C GLU A 80 -2.56 4.08 -3.93
N GLY A 81 -3.08 4.64 -2.83
CA GLY A 81 -4.05 5.74 -2.88
C GLY A 81 -3.47 7.01 -3.51
N ARG A 82 -3.93 7.35 -4.72
CA ARG A 82 -3.44 8.51 -5.50
C ARG A 82 -4.59 9.36 -6.06
N ASN A 83 -5.27 8.84 -7.08
CA ASN A 83 -6.45 9.42 -7.69
C ASN A 83 -7.68 8.62 -7.24
N ALA A 84 -8.20 8.95 -6.06
CA ALA A 84 -9.20 8.13 -5.39
C ALA A 84 -10.51 7.99 -6.20
N ASP A 85 -10.94 9.01 -6.92
CA ASP A 85 -12.20 8.98 -7.68
C ASP A 85 -12.14 7.95 -8.81
N GLU A 86 -10.99 7.82 -9.47
CA GLU A 86 -10.76 6.77 -10.48
C GLU A 86 -10.54 5.40 -9.82
N GLN A 87 -9.80 5.35 -8.71
CA GLN A 87 -9.52 4.09 -8.00
C GLN A 87 -10.77 3.45 -7.40
N VAL A 88 -11.76 4.25 -6.97
CA VAL A 88 -13.07 3.74 -6.55
C VAL A 88 -13.72 2.96 -7.70
N LYS A 89 -13.73 3.53 -8.91
CA LYS A 89 -14.30 2.86 -10.10
C LYS A 89 -13.55 1.57 -10.42
N MET A 90 -12.21 1.56 -10.34
CA MET A 90 -11.41 0.35 -10.54
C MET A 90 -11.76 -0.75 -9.53
N ILE A 91 -11.88 -0.39 -8.25
CA ILE A 91 -12.22 -1.37 -7.20
C ILE A 91 -13.66 -1.89 -7.38
N GLU A 92 -14.59 -1.06 -7.85
CA GLU A 92 -15.95 -1.52 -8.21
C GLU A 92 -15.96 -2.48 -9.39
N GLN A 93 -15.06 -2.33 -10.37
CA GLN A 93 -14.89 -3.34 -11.43
C GLN A 93 -14.42 -4.69 -10.85
N VAL A 94 -13.47 -4.67 -9.91
CA VAL A 94 -13.02 -5.89 -9.21
C VAL A 94 -14.14 -6.51 -8.37
N ARG A 95 -14.96 -5.70 -7.69
CA ARG A 95 -16.13 -6.17 -6.92
C ARG A 95 -17.15 -6.82 -7.83
N SER A 96 -17.46 -6.19 -8.96
CA SER A 96 -18.37 -6.72 -9.96
C SER A 96 -17.88 -8.06 -10.49
N TYR A 97 -16.59 -8.17 -10.83
CA TYR A 97 -15.96 -9.45 -11.20
C TYR A 97 -16.10 -10.49 -10.08
N ASN A 98 -15.72 -10.17 -8.84
CA ASN A 98 -15.79 -11.08 -7.69
C ASN A 98 -17.21 -11.58 -7.39
N SER A 99 -18.24 -10.80 -7.71
CA SER A 99 -19.64 -11.18 -7.49
C SER A 99 -20.07 -12.38 -8.34
N THR A 100 -19.41 -12.61 -9.48
CA THR A 100 -19.68 -13.74 -10.37
C THR A 100 -18.72 -14.91 -10.16
N GLN A 101 -17.74 -14.77 -9.25
CA GLN A 101 -16.74 -15.81 -8.98
C GLN A 101 -17.07 -16.63 -7.73
N GLU A 102 -16.67 -17.90 -7.76
CA GLU A 102 -16.53 -18.72 -6.56
C GLU A 102 -15.53 -18.08 -5.58
N GLU A 103 -15.73 -18.26 -4.28
CA GLU A 103 -14.92 -17.64 -3.23
C GLU A 103 -13.41 -17.85 -3.42
N LYS A 104 -12.99 -19.06 -3.84
CA LYS A 104 -11.58 -19.41 -4.08
C LYS A 104 -10.93 -18.67 -5.26
N ASN A 105 -11.74 -18.12 -6.17
CA ASN A 105 -11.31 -17.41 -7.37
C ASN A 105 -11.49 -15.89 -7.24
N ARG A 106 -12.02 -15.41 -6.11
CA ARG A 106 -12.15 -13.97 -5.86
C ARG A 106 -10.79 -13.34 -5.66
N ILE A 107 -10.68 -12.12 -6.17
CA ILE A 107 -9.50 -11.27 -6.06
C ILE A 107 -9.53 -10.57 -4.70
N THR A 108 -8.47 -10.73 -3.92
CA THR A 108 -8.27 -9.92 -2.71
C THR A 108 -7.87 -8.49 -3.11
N VAL A 109 -8.56 -7.50 -2.56
CA VAL A 109 -8.24 -6.09 -2.78
C VAL A 109 -7.51 -5.54 -1.55
N SER A 110 -6.34 -4.93 -1.74
CA SER A 110 -5.72 -4.11 -0.70
C SER A 110 -5.54 -2.67 -1.14
N VAL A 111 -5.68 -1.74 -0.19
CA VAL A 111 -5.54 -0.30 -0.44
C VAL A 111 -4.55 0.31 0.53
N GLU A 112 -3.74 1.25 0.06
CA GLU A 112 -2.80 2.02 0.86
C GLU A 112 -3.23 3.49 0.92
N ILE A 113 -3.39 4.02 2.14
CA ILE A 113 -3.73 5.41 2.42
C ILE A 113 -2.52 6.02 3.14
N GLU A 114 -1.57 6.52 2.35
CA GLU A 114 -0.31 7.03 2.88
C GLU A 114 -0.28 8.56 3.04
N LYS A 115 -0.93 9.30 2.13
CA LYS A 115 -0.96 10.77 2.15
C LYS A 115 -2.13 11.32 2.99
N THR A 116 -1.90 12.46 3.63
CA THR A 116 -2.90 13.23 4.39
C THR A 116 -3.85 14.03 3.49
N ARG A 117 -4.42 13.38 2.46
CA ARG A 117 -5.35 13.97 1.51
C ARG A 117 -6.75 13.43 1.76
N SER A 118 -7.71 14.32 2.03
CA SER A 118 -9.09 13.94 2.38
C SER A 118 -9.78 13.06 1.34
N SER A 119 -9.50 13.31 0.06
CA SER A 119 -10.03 12.51 -1.05
C SER A 119 -9.64 11.03 -0.98
N LEU A 120 -8.51 10.66 -0.35
CA LEU A 120 -8.08 9.27 -0.24
C LEU A 120 -8.87 8.48 0.80
N TYR A 121 -9.54 9.16 1.74
CA TYR A 121 -10.25 8.47 2.83
C TYR A 121 -11.50 7.75 2.36
N GLN A 122 -12.00 8.04 1.15
CA GLN A 122 -13.05 7.22 0.53
C GLN A 122 -12.61 5.79 0.20
N LEU A 123 -11.29 5.50 0.22
CA LEU A 123 -10.76 4.16 -0.03
C LEU A 123 -10.83 3.24 1.19
N PHE A 124 -11.00 3.78 2.41
CA PHE A 124 -11.10 2.97 3.65
C PHE A 124 -12.10 1.80 3.54
N PRO A 125 -13.35 1.98 3.07
CA PRO A 125 -14.32 0.90 2.99
C PRO A 125 -14.12 -0.05 1.80
N LEU A 126 -13.07 0.13 0.98
CA LEU A 126 -12.96 -0.56 -0.30
C LEU A 126 -12.13 -1.85 -0.24
N GLY A 127 -11.03 -1.86 0.50
CA GLY A 127 -10.11 -3.00 0.58
C GLY A 127 -10.53 -4.09 1.58
N ASP A 128 -10.17 -5.34 1.26
CA ASP A 128 -10.11 -6.46 2.23
C ASP A 128 -8.96 -6.25 3.23
N VAL A 129 -7.89 -5.59 2.78
CA VAL A 129 -6.75 -5.19 3.60
C VAL A 129 -6.47 -3.71 3.39
N VAL A 130 -6.49 -2.94 4.46
CA VAL A 130 -6.28 -1.48 4.43
C VAL A 130 -5.00 -1.16 5.16
N PHE A 131 -4.08 -0.48 4.48
CA PHE A 131 -2.84 0.04 5.06
C PHE A 131 -2.99 1.53 5.28
N VAL A 132 -2.78 2.01 6.52
CA VAL A 132 -2.78 3.43 6.85
C VAL A 132 -1.42 3.86 7.40
N SER A 133 -0.89 4.98 6.89
CA SER A 133 0.41 5.49 7.34
C SER A 133 0.35 6.10 8.73
N LYS A 134 1.52 6.18 9.36
CA LYS A 134 1.73 6.97 10.58
C LYS A 134 1.30 8.43 10.39
N ASP A 135 1.59 9.03 9.24
CA ASP A 135 1.32 10.45 9.00
C ASP A 135 -0.18 10.72 8.92
N VAL A 136 -0.95 9.83 8.27
CA VAL A 136 -2.41 9.89 8.28
C VAL A 136 -2.95 9.67 9.68
N ALA A 137 -2.42 8.71 10.44
CA ALA A 137 -2.86 8.48 11.80
C ALA A 137 -2.63 9.70 12.71
N VAL A 138 -1.44 10.31 12.64
CA VAL A 138 -1.11 11.53 13.39
C VAL A 138 -1.98 12.71 12.96
N HIS A 139 -2.30 12.83 11.66
CA HIS A 139 -3.22 13.86 11.16
C HIS A 139 -4.62 13.77 11.78
N PHE A 140 -5.08 12.56 12.11
CA PHE A 140 -6.34 12.34 12.83
C PHE A 140 -6.19 12.36 14.37
N GLY A 141 -5.02 12.75 14.89
CA GLY A 141 -4.76 12.87 16.32
C GLY A 141 -4.38 11.57 17.03
N PHE A 142 -4.15 10.48 16.29
CA PHE A 142 -3.70 9.23 16.89
C PHE A 142 -2.20 9.28 17.21
N GLN A 143 -1.84 8.81 18.40
CA GLN A 143 -0.46 8.87 18.92
C GLN A 143 0.30 7.54 18.80
N SER A 144 -0.37 6.48 18.36
CA SER A 144 0.20 5.14 18.18
C SER A 144 -0.52 4.33 17.11
N ALA A 145 0.14 3.30 16.57
CA ALA A 145 -0.49 2.37 15.63
C ALA A 145 -1.72 1.68 16.22
N SER A 146 -1.65 1.20 17.47
CA SER A 146 -2.80 0.62 18.20
C SER A 146 -3.97 1.59 18.24
N SER A 147 -3.78 2.83 18.72
CA SER A 147 -4.87 3.83 18.71
C SER A 147 -5.42 4.13 17.31
N ALA A 148 -4.56 4.09 16.29
CA ALA A 148 -4.98 4.34 14.92
C ALA A 148 -5.82 3.18 14.36
N VAL A 149 -5.39 1.93 14.55
CA VAL A 149 -6.18 0.78 14.07
C VAL A 149 -7.49 0.65 14.82
N THR A 150 -7.55 0.94 16.13
CA THR A 150 -8.80 0.99 16.88
C THR A 150 -9.71 2.13 16.37
N GLY A 151 -9.15 3.34 16.19
CA GLY A 151 -9.93 4.53 15.84
C GLY A 151 -10.42 4.59 14.39
N PHE A 152 -9.74 3.93 13.46
CA PHE A 152 -10.15 3.87 12.05
C PHE A 152 -10.95 2.62 11.70
N TYR A 153 -11.07 1.63 12.58
CA TYR A 153 -11.70 0.34 12.21
C TYR A 153 -13.15 0.48 11.77
N ASN A 154 -13.89 1.46 12.30
CA ASN A 154 -15.26 1.75 11.88
C ASN A 154 -15.37 2.31 10.45
N ARG A 155 -14.25 2.65 9.79
CA ARG A 155 -14.23 3.16 8.41
C ARG A 155 -13.95 2.06 7.38
N VAL A 156 -13.45 0.91 7.81
CA VAL A 156 -13.18 -0.21 6.89
C VAL A 156 -14.43 -1.06 6.73
N LYS A 157 -14.50 -1.84 5.64
CA LYS A 157 -15.63 -2.76 5.43
C LYS A 157 -15.63 -3.90 6.46
N ASN A 158 -16.81 -4.45 6.71
CA ASN A 158 -16.95 -5.65 7.53
C ASN A 158 -16.09 -6.78 6.97
N GLY A 159 -15.34 -7.45 7.85
CA GLY A 159 -14.45 -8.53 7.45
C GLY A 159 -13.08 -8.07 6.95
N ALA A 160 -12.77 -6.77 6.96
CA ALA A 160 -11.46 -6.28 6.55
C ALA A 160 -10.40 -6.35 7.68
N VAL A 161 -9.14 -6.41 7.26
CA VAL A 161 -7.96 -6.21 8.10
C VAL A 161 -7.46 -4.78 7.93
N LEU A 162 -7.30 -4.05 9.02
CA LEU A 162 -6.68 -2.72 9.02
C LEU A 162 -5.29 -2.79 9.62
N ILE A 163 -4.29 -2.20 8.96
CA ILE A 163 -2.88 -2.25 9.36
C ILE A 163 -2.33 -0.83 9.43
N CYS A 164 -1.66 -0.50 10.54
CA CYS A 164 -0.95 0.76 10.69
C CYS A 164 0.51 0.52 11.05
N ALA A 165 1.42 0.91 10.15
CA ALA A 165 2.86 0.88 10.40
C ALA A 165 3.32 2.15 11.11
N TRP A 166 4.21 1.99 12.11
CA TRP A 166 4.71 3.05 12.98
C TRP A 166 6.23 3.14 12.99
N ALA A 167 6.84 3.06 11.81
CA ALA A 167 8.29 3.14 11.61
C ALA A 167 9.06 2.13 12.50
N GLU A 168 10.04 2.59 13.28
CA GLU A 168 10.84 1.76 14.18
C GLU A 168 10.02 1.03 15.25
N MET A 169 8.82 1.51 15.56
CA MET A 169 7.94 0.88 16.54
C MET A 169 7.19 -0.33 15.97
N GLY A 170 7.39 -0.69 14.69
CA GLY A 170 6.76 -1.84 14.05
C GLY A 170 5.39 -1.49 13.45
N ALA A 171 4.42 -2.39 13.56
CA ALA A 171 3.06 -2.19 13.07
C ALA A 171 2.03 -2.87 13.98
N ASP A 172 0.84 -2.31 14.04
CA ASP A 172 -0.32 -2.92 14.70
C ASP A 172 -1.40 -3.16 13.64
N ALA A 173 -2.27 -4.14 13.86
CA ALA A 173 -3.34 -4.52 12.96
C ALA A 173 -4.63 -4.82 13.74
N MET A 174 -5.78 -4.53 13.14
CA MET A 174 -7.09 -4.94 13.62
C MET A 174 -7.68 -5.96 12.67
N CYS A 175 -8.04 -7.14 13.21
CA CYS A 175 -8.60 -8.26 12.46
C CYS A 175 -10.15 -8.24 12.44
N PRO A 176 -10.78 -8.98 11.52
CA PRO A 176 -12.25 -9.11 11.39
C PRO A 176 -12.99 -9.48 12.67
N ASP A 177 -12.36 -10.25 13.55
CA ASP A 177 -12.91 -10.71 14.83
C ASP A 177 -12.78 -9.66 15.95
N GLY A 178 -12.35 -8.44 15.62
CA GLY A 178 -12.08 -7.37 16.57
C GLY A 178 -10.82 -7.60 17.41
N THR A 179 -9.99 -8.61 17.07
CA THR A 179 -8.73 -8.84 17.78
C THR A 179 -7.62 -7.95 17.23
N GLU A 180 -6.88 -7.33 18.16
CA GLU A 180 -5.68 -6.59 17.82
C GLU A 180 -4.48 -7.54 17.68
N GLY A 181 -3.86 -7.53 16.50
CA GLY A 181 -2.57 -8.15 16.22
C GLY A 181 -1.45 -7.12 16.33
N ARG A 182 -0.30 -7.50 16.90
CA ARG A 182 0.91 -6.66 16.89
C ARG A 182 2.06 -7.35 16.22
N TYR A 183 2.76 -6.59 15.38
CA TYR A 183 4.01 -7.00 14.78
C TYR A 183 5.13 -6.05 15.17
N ARG A 184 6.13 -6.62 15.81
CA ARG A 184 7.39 -5.97 16.09
C ARG A 184 8.44 -6.74 15.30
N LYS A 185 9.24 -6.06 14.46
CA LYS A 185 10.44 -6.70 13.90
C LYS A 185 11.32 -7.12 15.09
N ARG A 186 11.74 -8.39 15.14
CA ARG A 186 12.82 -8.80 16.06
C ARG A 186 14.05 -7.96 15.73
N SER A 187 14.68 -7.41 16.76
CA SER A 187 15.77 -6.42 16.76
C SER A 187 16.98 -6.73 15.88
N HIS A 188 17.14 -7.96 15.37
CA HIS A 188 18.31 -8.33 14.56
C HIS A 188 18.25 -7.90 13.07
N LEU A 189 17.09 -7.54 12.52
CA LEU A 189 16.99 -7.08 11.12
C LEU A 189 17.08 -5.54 10.96
N ALA A 190 17.06 -4.79 12.06
CA ALA A 190 17.19 -3.33 12.03
C ALA A 190 18.62 -2.88 11.65
N ALA A 191 19.63 -3.73 11.85
CA ALA A 191 21.03 -3.40 11.58
C ALA A 191 21.41 -3.43 10.09
N ARG A 192 20.64 -4.11 9.23
CA ARG A 192 20.96 -4.30 7.79
C ARG A 192 20.06 -3.53 6.81
N LEU A 193 18.99 -2.88 7.28
CA LEU A 193 18.16 -2.01 6.44
C LEU A 193 18.39 -0.54 6.83
N ARG A 194 19.59 -0.02 6.51
CA ARG A 194 19.91 1.41 6.65
C ARG A 194 19.22 2.27 5.58
N GLU A 195 18.59 1.65 4.58
CA GLU A 195 17.81 2.34 3.56
C GLU A 195 16.31 2.27 3.90
N ARG A 196 15.83 3.31 4.58
CA ARG A 196 14.44 3.43 5.08
C ARG A 196 13.44 3.89 4.01
N ASN A 197 13.84 4.02 2.73
CA ASN A 197 13.09 4.70 1.68
C ASN A 197 11.73 4.06 1.38
N ALA A 198 11.61 2.73 1.50
CA ALA A 198 10.41 1.98 1.12
C ALA A 198 9.87 1.10 2.26
N ALA A 199 10.09 1.45 3.53
CA ALA A 199 9.72 0.58 4.66
C ALA A 199 8.21 0.27 4.75
N PHE A 200 7.37 1.24 4.36
CA PHE A 200 5.91 1.05 4.28
C PHE A 200 5.57 0.10 3.12
N THR A 201 6.04 0.39 1.92
CA THR A 201 5.89 -0.46 0.72
C THR A 201 6.41 -1.89 0.91
N ALA A 202 7.56 -2.07 1.56
CA ALA A 202 8.13 -3.38 1.86
C ALA A 202 7.29 -4.17 2.87
N MET A 203 6.62 -3.48 3.80
CA MET A 203 5.68 -4.12 4.74
C MET A 203 4.40 -4.55 4.01
N THR A 204 3.82 -3.65 3.20
CA THR A 204 2.67 -3.94 2.35
C THR A 204 2.92 -5.17 1.48
N ARG A 205 4.06 -5.20 0.77
CA ARG A 205 4.49 -6.34 -0.05
C ARG A 205 4.64 -7.63 0.78
N SER A 206 5.34 -7.56 1.92
CA SER A 206 5.53 -8.75 2.76
C SER A 206 4.22 -9.30 3.31
N PHE A 207 3.18 -8.49 3.45
CA PHE A 207 1.85 -8.95 3.86
C PHE A 207 1.16 -9.72 2.72
N SER A 208 1.14 -9.13 1.52
CA SER A 208 0.54 -9.73 0.32
C SER A 208 1.19 -11.06 -0.07
N GLU A 209 2.53 -11.18 0.05
CA GLU A 209 3.25 -12.40 -0.35
C GLU A 209 3.13 -13.55 0.67
N LYS A 210 3.13 -13.26 1.97
CA LYS A 210 3.32 -14.32 2.99
C LYS A 210 2.03 -14.86 3.60
N GLN A 211 0.91 -14.14 3.55
CA GLN A 211 -0.40 -14.51 4.17
C GLN A 211 -0.32 -15.09 5.61
N SER A 212 0.81 -14.88 6.30
CA SER A 212 1.21 -15.61 7.51
C SER A 212 1.46 -14.59 8.61
N TRP A 213 0.36 -14.03 9.12
CA TRP A 213 0.35 -13.22 10.32
C TRP A 213 -0.42 -13.99 11.38
N ARG A 214 0.29 -14.68 12.28
CA ARG A 214 -0.35 -15.31 13.44
C ARG A 214 -0.79 -14.21 14.40
N CYS A 215 -2.09 -13.96 14.48
CA CYS A 215 -2.69 -13.15 15.52
C CYS A 215 -2.40 -13.81 16.88
N ARG A 216 -1.36 -13.35 17.58
CA ARG A 216 -1.08 -13.82 18.94
C ARG A 216 -1.97 -13.01 19.87
N ARG A 217 -3.00 -13.66 20.43
CA ARG A 217 -3.72 -13.13 21.60
C ARG A 217 -2.70 -12.69 22.64
N SER A 218 -2.71 -11.40 22.98
CA SER A 218 -2.01 -10.90 24.16
C SER A 218 -2.71 -11.47 25.39
N GLN A 219 -2.30 -12.65 25.84
CA GLN A 219 -2.56 -13.04 27.22
C GLN A 219 -1.70 -12.13 28.10
N ARG A 220 -2.27 -11.01 28.56
CA ARG A 220 -1.80 -10.36 29.78
C ARG A 220 -1.95 -11.39 30.91
N LYS A 221 -0.86 -12.06 31.28
CA LYS A 221 -0.75 -12.68 32.59
C LYS A 221 -0.83 -11.53 33.61
N ARG A 222 -1.99 -11.37 34.24
CA ARG A 222 -2.07 -10.68 35.53
C ARG A 222 -1.37 -11.61 36.53
N CYS A 223 -0.28 -11.13 37.13
CA CYS A 223 0.17 -11.64 38.42
C CYS A 223 -0.79 -11.11 39.49
#